data_AF-A0A7R9WMW4-F1
#
_entry.id   AF-A0A7R9WMW4-F1
#
_cell.length_a   1.000
_cell.length_b   1.000
_cell.length_c   1.000
_cell.angle_alpha   90.00
_cell.angle_beta   90.00
_cell.angle_gamma   90.00
#
_symmetry.space_group_name_H-M   'P 1'
#
loop_
_entity.id
_entity.type
_entity.pdbx_description
1 polymer ?
#
loop_
_entity_poly.entity_id
_entity_poly.type
_entity_poly.pdbx_seq_one_letter_code
_entity_poly.pdbx_strand_id
1 'polypeptide(L)'
;VDSPVPGVAQVGVTPMALRRTSQRNLSRSDHERLLLVKSMSTTAELDAAMPHSTRRSSALFNFNVPGDMDQEDAEDVLMEANRSPMPKFPQGAKLGTHLNCYSEPDPSNFHVRGAKYLSDRKKFPSGDFIFPIRGVDLFLTDTCPENAGSNRGVFGGNLREKPTFIINFRLPWGVLLAYFEIPERFIPFIKACYDPAFDKSSLPSLKGMSPSDRCVARYLQASDKKKDQVLKIVPIVVEGPWIVKTTVGGKPAILGTKLPVTYIYQPAEKGKALYLEADLDIVSSSAARGILSVARAYTQVLTLDLGFVVQGNTDDELPEQMLVGTRLHGIDPISAPPFPPSKDVFFRSADITDSEESL
;
A
#
# COMPACT_ATOMS: atom_id res chain seq x y z
N VAL A 1 27.21 4.65 -83.71
CA VAL A 1 28.04 3.79 -82.84
C VAL A 1 27.76 4.28 -81.44
N ASP A 2 26.60 3.87 -80.94
CA ASP A 2 26.03 4.29 -79.66
C ASP A 2 25.94 3.05 -78.79
N SER A 3 26.62 3.11 -77.65
CA SER A 3 26.62 2.04 -76.66
C SER A 3 25.44 2.24 -75.70
N PRO A 4 24.63 1.21 -75.41
CA PRO A 4 23.49 1.34 -74.51
C PRO A 4 23.86 1.11 -73.03
N VAL A 5 23.13 1.85 -72.19
CA VAL A 5 23.08 1.80 -70.72
C VAL A 5 22.47 0.47 -70.25
N PRO A 6 22.99 -0.20 -69.20
CA PRO A 6 22.47 -1.49 -68.77
C PRO A 6 21.34 -1.42 -67.73
N GLY A 7 20.22 -2.08 -68.07
CA GLY A 7 19.55 -3.11 -67.26
C GLY A 7 18.92 -2.73 -65.90
N VAL A 8 17.61 -2.49 -65.92
CA VAL A 8 16.72 -2.48 -64.74
C VAL A 8 16.56 -3.90 -64.19
N ALA A 9 16.97 -4.15 -62.96
CA ALA A 9 16.71 -5.41 -62.25
C ALA A 9 15.44 -5.28 -61.38
N GLN A 10 14.42 -6.07 -61.69
CA GLN A 10 13.27 -6.32 -60.78
C GLN A 10 13.75 -7.14 -59.58
N VAL A 11 13.68 -6.57 -58.37
CA VAL A 11 13.90 -7.29 -57.11
C VAL A 11 12.56 -7.81 -56.61
N GLY A 12 12.39 -9.13 -56.65
CA GLY A 12 11.24 -9.83 -56.08
C GLY A 12 11.17 -9.65 -54.57
N VAL A 13 9.98 -9.28 -54.09
CA VAL A 13 9.65 -9.16 -52.66
C VAL A 13 9.60 -10.56 -52.05
N THR A 14 10.59 -10.90 -51.23
CA THR A 14 10.54 -12.08 -50.35
C THR A 14 9.91 -11.67 -49.01
N PRO A 15 8.94 -12.41 -48.44
CA PRO A 15 8.36 -12.05 -47.16
C PRO A 15 9.40 -12.24 -46.05
N MET A 16 9.77 -11.14 -45.39
CA MET A 16 10.67 -11.13 -44.25
C MET A 16 9.99 -11.84 -43.07
N ALA A 17 10.49 -13.03 -42.72
CA ALA A 17 9.99 -13.83 -41.63
C ALA A 17 10.00 -13.03 -40.31
N LEU A 18 8.81 -12.88 -39.70
CA LEU A 18 8.66 -12.42 -38.31
C LEU A 18 9.54 -13.30 -37.41
N ARG A 19 10.62 -12.72 -36.86
CA ARG A 19 11.30 -13.29 -35.69
C ARG A 19 10.30 -13.25 -34.52
N ARG A 20 9.67 -14.39 -34.26
CA ARG A 20 8.95 -14.67 -33.01
C ARG A 20 9.89 -14.40 -31.84
N THR A 21 9.68 -13.30 -31.15
CA THR A 21 10.23 -13.06 -29.82
C THR A 21 9.79 -14.20 -28.91
N SER A 22 10.76 -14.89 -28.32
CA SER A 22 10.61 -16.00 -27.38
C SER A 22 9.52 -15.69 -26.33
N GLN A 23 8.30 -16.18 -26.56
CA GLN A 23 7.33 -16.45 -25.49
C GLN A 23 8.00 -17.46 -24.56
N ARG A 24 8.53 -17.02 -23.43
CA ARG A 24 8.92 -17.94 -22.36
C ARG A 24 7.63 -18.55 -21.84
N ASN A 25 7.44 -19.84 -22.11
CA ASN A 25 6.37 -20.63 -21.52
C ASN A 25 6.42 -20.45 -19.99
N LEU A 26 5.33 -19.98 -19.40
CA LEU A 26 5.14 -20.07 -17.95
C LEU A 26 5.29 -21.54 -17.54
N SER A 27 5.93 -21.80 -16.40
CA SER A 27 6.03 -23.17 -15.90
C SER A 27 4.62 -23.71 -15.61
N ARG A 28 4.43 -25.03 -15.72
CA ARG A 28 3.15 -25.69 -15.44
C ARG A 28 2.65 -25.39 -14.01
N SER A 29 3.58 -25.24 -13.06
CA SER A 29 3.32 -24.82 -11.68
C SER A 29 2.83 -23.38 -11.55
N ASP A 30 3.32 -22.45 -12.38
CA ASP A 30 2.86 -21.05 -12.36
C ASP A 30 1.45 -20.92 -12.93
N HIS A 31 1.10 -21.77 -13.91
CA HIS A 31 -0.24 -21.81 -14.49
C HIS A 31 -1.26 -22.42 -13.52
N GLU A 32 -0.91 -23.50 -12.81
CA GLU A 32 -1.75 -24.13 -11.80
C GLU A 32 -1.96 -23.21 -10.58
N ARG A 33 -0.91 -22.51 -10.10
CA ARG A 33 -1.03 -21.50 -9.04
C ARG A 33 -1.92 -20.32 -9.44
N LEU A 34 -1.82 -19.84 -10.69
CA LEU A 34 -2.63 -18.74 -11.21
C LEU A 34 -4.12 -19.11 -11.33
N LEU A 35 -4.43 -20.38 -11.63
CA LEU A 35 -5.81 -20.89 -11.69
C LEU A 35 -6.42 -21.07 -10.30
N LEU A 36 -5.64 -21.58 -9.34
CA LEU A 36 -6.06 -21.72 -7.93
C LEU A 36 -6.34 -20.34 -7.31
N VAL A 37 -5.48 -19.34 -7.56
CA VAL A 37 -5.61 -17.99 -7.03
C VAL A 37 -6.80 -17.21 -7.63
N LYS A 38 -7.19 -17.52 -8.86
CA LYS A 38 -8.36 -16.91 -9.52
C LYS A 38 -9.70 -17.32 -8.92
N SER A 39 -9.77 -18.45 -8.20
CA SER A 39 -11.02 -18.97 -7.64
C SER A 39 -11.27 -18.56 -6.18
N MET A 40 -10.47 -17.65 -5.61
CA MET A 40 -10.44 -17.44 -4.15
C MET A 40 -10.77 -16.00 -3.76
N SER A 41 -12.01 -15.82 -3.31
CA SER A 41 -12.69 -14.61 -2.91
C SER A 41 -12.84 -14.42 -1.39
N THR A 42 -12.56 -15.44 -0.57
CA THR A 42 -12.74 -15.45 0.90
C THR A 42 -11.52 -16.02 1.66
N THR A 43 -11.41 -15.74 2.96
CA THR A 43 -10.42 -16.39 3.87
C THR A 43 -10.58 -17.90 3.93
N ALA A 44 -11.82 -18.40 3.89
CA ALA A 44 -12.12 -19.84 3.86
C ALA A 44 -11.55 -20.54 2.61
N GLU A 45 -11.53 -19.84 1.47
CA GLU A 45 -10.91 -20.37 0.25
C GLU A 45 -9.38 -20.37 0.37
N LEU A 46 -8.77 -19.35 1.00
CA LEU A 46 -7.33 -19.31 1.35
C LEU A 46 -6.89 -20.54 2.16
N ASP A 47 -7.70 -20.97 3.13
CA ASP A 47 -7.45 -22.19 3.90
C ASP A 47 -7.59 -23.49 3.08
N ALA A 48 -8.51 -23.53 2.12
CA ALA A 48 -8.82 -24.74 1.35
C ALA A 48 -7.77 -25.09 0.26
N ALA A 49 -7.05 -24.09 -0.25
CA ALA A 49 -6.04 -24.26 -1.31
C ALA A 49 -4.66 -24.71 -0.81
N MET A 50 -4.51 -24.96 0.50
CA MET A 50 -3.25 -25.34 1.12
C MET A 50 -2.88 -26.81 0.83
N PRO A 51 -1.59 -27.14 0.60
CA PRO A 51 -1.11 -28.53 0.55
C PRO A 51 -1.49 -29.28 1.84
N HIS A 52 -1.67 -30.61 1.80
CA HIS A 52 -2.05 -31.40 3.00
C HIS A 52 -1.07 -31.27 4.18
N SER A 53 0.18 -30.85 3.94
CA SER A 53 1.17 -30.52 4.98
C SER A 53 1.01 -29.13 5.60
N THR A 54 0.11 -28.30 5.08
CA THR A 54 -0.14 -26.92 5.50
C THR A 54 -1.62 -26.62 5.73
N ARG A 55 -2.53 -27.57 5.49
CA ARG A 55 -3.93 -27.47 5.90
C ARG A 55 -4.00 -27.27 7.42
N ARG A 56 -4.19 -26.03 7.86
CA ARG A 56 -4.75 -25.80 9.19
C ARG A 56 -6.22 -26.17 9.10
N SER A 57 -6.60 -27.19 9.87
CA SER A 57 -8.00 -27.45 10.17
C SER A 57 -8.64 -26.12 10.59
N SER A 58 -9.90 -25.91 10.22
CA SER A 58 -10.75 -24.77 10.60
C SER A 58 -11.05 -24.69 12.11
N ALA A 59 -10.09 -25.09 12.93
CA ALA A 59 -10.04 -24.99 14.37
C ALA A 59 -8.92 -24.02 14.74
N LEU A 60 -9.18 -22.71 14.62
CA LEU A 60 -8.49 -21.71 15.45
C LEU A 60 -9.07 -21.66 16.88
N PHE A 61 -9.44 -22.83 17.41
CA PHE A 61 -9.64 -23.09 18.83
C PHE A 61 -9.04 -24.47 19.16
N ASN A 62 -7.73 -24.61 18.96
CA ASN A 62 -6.80 -25.46 19.71
C ASN A 62 -5.52 -25.61 18.88
N PHE A 63 -4.49 -24.85 19.24
CA PHE A 63 -3.13 -25.12 18.77
C PHE A 63 -2.68 -26.47 19.32
N ASN A 64 -2.37 -27.43 18.45
CA ASN A 64 -1.54 -28.57 18.83
C ASN A 64 -0.10 -28.22 18.43
N VAL A 65 0.69 -27.87 19.44
CA VAL A 65 2.12 -27.57 19.34
C VAL A 65 2.84 -28.86 18.90
N PRO A 66 3.76 -28.84 17.92
CA PRO A 66 4.64 -29.97 17.65
C PRO A 66 5.36 -30.34 18.95
N GLY A 67 5.34 -31.62 19.33
CA GLY A 67 5.69 -32.09 20.68
C GLY A 67 7.13 -31.86 21.16
N ASP A 68 7.95 -31.08 20.45
CA ASP A 68 9.34 -30.75 20.78
C ASP A 68 9.60 -29.22 20.86
N MET A 69 8.56 -28.37 20.87
CA MET A 69 8.72 -26.93 21.12
C MET A 69 8.24 -26.59 22.53
N ASP A 70 9.13 -26.00 23.33
CA ASP A 70 8.82 -25.56 24.69
C ASP A 70 7.75 -24.44 24.67
N GLN A 71 6.95 -24.39 25.73
CA GLN A 71 5.76 -23.53 25.82
C GLN A 71 6.12 -22.03 25.80
N GLU A 72 7.28 -21.66 26.35
CA GLU A 72 7.85 -20.30 26.28
C GLU A 72 8.23 -19.92 24.84
N ASP A 73 8.84 -20.83 24.06
CA ASP A 73 9.20 -20.57 22.66
C ASP A 73 7.96 -20.38 21.77
N ALA A 74 6.87 -21.09 22.06
CA ALA A 74 5.61 -20.94 21.34
C ALA A 74 4.91 -19.60 21.64
N GLU A 75 4.96 -19.13 22.90
CA GLU A 75 4.45 -17.82 23.29
C GLU A 75 5.30 -16.68 22.73
N ASP A 76 6.62 -16.83 22.70
CA ASP A 76 7.54 -15.86 22.10
C ASP A 76 7.36 -15.75 20.58
N VAL A 77 7.19 -16.86 19.87
CA VAL A 77 6.89 -16.86 18.43
C VAL A 77 5.53 -16.24 18.12
N LEU A 78 4.50 -16.48 18.97
CA LEU A 78 3.19 -15.83 18.85
C LEU A 78 3.23 -14.34 19.20
N MET A 79 4.06 -13.94 20.17
CA MET A 79 4.33 -12.52 20.47
C MET A 79 5.10 -11.83 19.35
N GLU A 80 6.08 -12.50 18.73
CA GLU A 80 6.86 -11.97 17.60
C GLU A 80 6.00 -11.83 16.33
N ALA A 81 5.13 -12.80 16.04
CA ALA A 81 4.19 -12.74 14.92
C ALA A 81 3.05 -11.69 15.10
N ASN A 82 2.81 -11.23 16.34
CA ASN A 82 1.85 -10.17 16.68
C ASN A 82 2.49 -8.77 16.82
N ARG A 83 3.76 -8.58 16.47
CA ARG A 83 4.40 -7.26 16.55
C ARG A 83 3.89 -6.35 15.44
N SER A 84 2.96 -5.48 15.82
CA SER A 84 2.54 -4.30 15.06
C SER A 84 3.32 -3.08 15.56
N PRO A 85 3.97 -2.30 14.68
CA PRO A 85 4.07 -2.49 13.23
C PRO A 85 4.95 -3.68 12.82
N MET A 86 4.80 -4.17 11.58
CA MET A 86 5.74 -5.12 10.95
C MET A 86 7.20 -4.69 11.17
N PRO A 87 8.17 -5.62 11.25
CA PRO A 87 9.56 -5.27 11.42
C PRO A 87 10.11 -4.42 10.27
N LYS A 88 11.10 -3.56 10.57
CA LYS A 88 11.88 -2.89 9.53
C LYS A 88 12.80 -3.89 8.83
N PHE A 89 12.92 -3.78 7.51
CA PHE A 89 13.87 -4.59 6.74
C PHE A 89 15.30 -4.31 7.21
N PRO A 90 16.11 -5.34 7.52
CA PRO A 90 17.44 -5.13 8.07
C PRO A 90 18.36 -4.40 7.09
N GLN A 91 19.10 -3.42 7.58
CA GLN A 91 20.01 -2.63 6.76
C GLN A 91 21.09 -3.53 6.14
N GLY A 92 21.27 -3.43 4.81
CA GLY A 92 22.26 -4.21 4.07
C GLY A 92 21.86 -5.67 3.80
N ALA A 93 20.70 -6.14 4.28
CA ALA A 93 20.21 -7.46 3.93
C ALA A 93 19.90 -7.54 2.42
N LYS A 94 20.08 -8.74 1.86
CA LYS A 94 19.75 -9.02 0.46
C LYS A 94 18.23 -9.09 0.30
N LEU A 95 17.69 -8.49 -0.76
CA LEU A 95 16.26 -8.62 -1.07
C LEU A 95 15.83 -10.09 -1.18
N GLY A 96 14.59 -10.37 -0.77
CA GLY A 96 14.02 -11.72 -0.71
C GLY A 96 14.49 -12.59 0.46
N THR A 97 15.34 -12.08 1.36
CA THR A 97 15.79 -12.82 2.57
C THR A 97 14.86 -12.66 3.76
N HIS A 98 14.04 -11.61 3.79
CA HIS A 98 13.09 -11.31 4.85
C HIS A 98 11.72 -11.07 4.23
N LEU A 99 10.70 -11.59 4.90
CA LEU A 99 9.29 -11.44 4.54
C LEU A 99 8.60 -10.53 5.56
N ASN A 100 7.42 -10.01 5.21
CA ASN A 100 6.58 -9.21 6.09
C ASN A 100 7.32 -8.10 6.83
N CYS A 101 8.14 -7.37 6.09
CA CYS A 101 8.87 -6.23 6.61
C CYS A 101 8.79 -5.04 5.66
N TYR A 102 9.08 -3.87 6.19
CA TYR A 102 9.03 -2.63 5.43
C TYR A 102 10.34 -1.85 5.52
N SER A 103 10.62 -1.00 4.54
CA SER A 103 11.66 0.02 4.65
C SER A 103 11.23 1.31 3.97
N GLU A 104 11.99 2.38 4.15
CA GLU A 104 11.82 3.58 3.34
C GLU A 104 12.56 3.40 2.01
N PRO A 105 11.93 3.59 0.84
CA PRO A 105 12.61 3.57 -0.45
C PRO A 105 13.39 4.86 -0.67
N ASP A 106 14.40 4.84 -1.54
CA ASP A 106 15.08 6.08 -1.96
C ASP A 106 14.09 6.99 -2.74
N PRO A 107 13.79 8.21 -2.26
CA PRO A 107 12.85 9.13 -2.91
C PRO A 107 13.25 9.48 -4.35
N SER A 108 14.54 9.44 -4.68
CA SER A 108 15.04 9.75 -6.02
C SER A 108 14.61 8.73 -7.09
N ASN A 109 14.18 7.53 -6.67
CA ASN A 109 13.57 6.55 -7.57
C ASN A 109 12.24 7.05 -8.15
N PHE A 110 11.55 7.96 -7.46
CA PHE A 110 10.29 8.54 -7.90
C PHE A 110 10.50 9.80 -8.71
N HIS A 111 10.02 9.80 -9.95
CA HIS A 111 10.14 10.95 -10.84
C HIS A 111 8.86 11.80 -10.81
N VAL A 112 8.98 13.03 -10.32
CA VAL A 112 7.89 13.99 -10.06
C VAL A 112 7.95 15.18 -11.01
N ARG A 113 6.84 15.93 -11.13
CA ARG A 113 6.74 17.09 -12.03
C ARG A 113 7.73 18.19 -11.63
N GLY A 114 8.61 18.57 -12.55
CA GLY A 114 9.57 19.66 -12.33
C GLY A 114 8.95 21.05 -12.36
N ALA A 115 9.74 22.07 -12.02
CA ALA A 115 9.31 23.47 -11.91
C ALA A 115 8.62 24.02 -13.18
N LYS A 116 9.00 23.53 -14.38
CA LYS A 116 8.46 23.97 -15.67
C LYS A 116 7.56 22.93 -16.34
N TYR A 117 7.10 21.92 -15.60
CA TYR A 117 6.41 20.74 -16.16
C TYR A 117 5.20 21.09 -17.03
N LEU A 118 4.45 22.16 -16.71
CA LEU A 118 3.29 22.55 -17.51
C LEU A 118 3.66 22.94 -18.95
N SER A 119 4.90 23.38 -19.17
CA SER A 119 5.44 23.73 -20.50
C SER A 119 6.32 22.64 -21.11
N ASP A 120 7.23 22.05 -20.35
CA ASP A 120 8.27 21.15 -20.87
C ASP A 120 7.98 19.66 -20.66
N ARG A 121 6.97 19.32 -19.84
CA ARG A 121 6.60 17.95 -19.44
C ARG A 121 7.74 17.15 -18.80
N LYS A 122 8.79 17.80 -18.28
CA LYS A 122 9.96 17.14 -17.69
C LYS A 122 9.76 16.79 -16.23
N LYS A 123 10.09 15.55 -15.90
CA LYS A 123 10.07 15.03 -14.53
C LYS A 123 11.49 14.82 -14.03
N PHE A 124 11.68 14.98 -12.73
CA PHE A 124 12.96 14.85 -12.05
C PHE A 124 12.81 13.95 -10.83
N PRO A 125 13.90 13.32 -10.36
CA PRO A 125 13.92 12.65 -9.07
C PRO A 125 13.33 13.52 -7.96
N SER A 126 12.48 12.94 -7.11
CA SER A 126 11.93 13.65 -5.95
C SER A 126 13.01 13.93 -4.92
N GLY A 127 12.83 15.02 -4.16
CA GLY A 127 13.47 15.16 -2.85
C GLY A 127 12.84 14.24 -1.81
N ASP A 128 13.27 14.40 -0.56
CA ASP A 128 12.83 13.61 0.61
C ASP A 128 11.30 13.46 0.71
N PHE A 129 10.80 12.42 1.38
CA PHE A 129 9.37 12.34 1.64
C PHE A 129 8.93 13.47 2.59
N ILE A 130 7.84 14.14 2.25
CA ILE A 130 7.33 15.25 3.06
C ILE A 130 6.86 14.75 4.43
N PHE A 131 6.21 13.58 4.48
CA PHE A 131 5.74 12.91 5.69
C PHE A 131 6.58 11.62 5.88
N PRO A 132 7.41 11.54 6.94
CA PRO A 132 8.27 10.39 7.16
C PRO A 132 7.46 9.16 7.58
N ILE A 133 7.93 7.98 7.18
CA ILE A 133 7.26 6.72 7.54
C ILE A 133 7.43 6.39 9.03
N ARG A 134 6.32 6.00 9.68
CA ARG A 134 6.30 5.48 11.05
C ARG A 134 6.26 3.96 11.07
N GLY A 135 5.52 3.35 10.15
CA GLY A 135 5.58 1.91 9.90
C GLY A 135 4.50 1.40 8.96
N VAL A 136 4.39 0.07 8.87
CA VAL A 136 3.40 -0.61 8.03
C VAL A 136 2.89 -1.83 8.78
N ASP A 137 1.61 -2.14 8.64
CA ASP A 137 1.00 -3.38 9.09
C ASP A 137 0.21 -4.06 7.97
N LEU A 138 0.20 -5.39 7.98
CA LEU A 138 -0.77 -6.19 7.27
C LEU A 138 -1.57 -6.97 8.30
N PHE A 139 -2.89 -6.84 8.27
CA PHE A 139 -3.80 -7.61 9.13
C PHE A 139 -4.79 -8.42 8.30
N LEU A 140 -5.08 -9.65 8.73
CA LEU A 140 -6.13 -10.47 8.14
C LEU A 140 -7.49 -10.15 8.76
N THR A 141 -8.50 -9.99 7.92
CA THR A 141 -9.89 -9.79 8.36
C THR A 141 -10.86 -9.97 7.20
N ASP A 142 -12.01 -10.57 7.50
CA ASP A 142 -13.14 -10.73 6.57
C ASP A 142 -14.09 -9.52 6.56
N THR A 143 -13.92 -8.58 7.48
CA THR A 143 -14.85 -7.45 7.63
C THR A 143 -14.45 -6.23 6.80
N CYS A 144 -13.22 -6.20 6.27
CA CYS A 144 -12.69 -5.10 5.46
C CYS A 144 -13.01 -3.72 6.08
N PRO A 145 -12.57 -3.47 7.33
CA PRO A 145 -13.04 -2.34 8.13
C PRO A 145 -12.66 -1.00 7.50
N GLU A 146 -13.61 -0.06 7.58
CA GLU A 146 -13.32 1.36 7.36
C GLU A 146 -12.75 1.96 8.65
N ASN A 147 -11.99 3.05 8.53
CA ASN A 147 -11.43 3.75 9.71
C ASN A 147 -10.64 2.81 10.62
N ALA A 148 -9.67 2.07 10.06
CA ALA A 148 -8.85 1.13 10.82
C ALA A 148 -8.08 1.83 11.95
N GLY A 149 -7.75 3.12 11.78
CA GLY A 149 -7.12 3.95 12.80
C GLY A 149 -7.95 4.20 14.05
N SER A 150 -9.26 3.93 14.02
CA SER A 150 -10.11 3.97 15.22
C SER A 150 -9.82 2.83 16.21
N ASN A 151 -9.25 1.73 15.71
CA ASN A 151 -8.91 0.57 16.52
C ASN A 151 -7.66 0.86 17.36
N ARG A 152 -7.77 0.74 18.68
CA ARG A 152 -6.63 1.00 19.59
C ARG A 152 -5.53 -0.05 19.53
N GLY A 153 -5.74 -1.18 18.86
CA GLY A 153 -4.71 -2.21 18.68
C GLY A 153 -3.80 -1.99 17.48
N VAL A 154 -4.17 -1.13 16.52
CA VAL A 154 -3.31 -0.89 15.34
C VAL A 154 -2.07 -0.10 15.72
N PHE A 155 -0.98 -0.33 14.98
CA PHE A 155 0.33 0.26 15.25
C PHE A 155 0.81 0.01 16.71
N GLY A 156 0.53 -1.20 17.23
CA GLY A 156 0.86 -1.59 18.61
C GLY A 156 0.21 -0.71 19.68
N GLY A 157 -0.86 0.02 19.35
CA GLY A 157 -1.51 1.02 20.22
C GLY A 157 -0.84 2.38 20.27
N ASN A 158 0.25 2.58 19.54
CA ASN A 158 1.04 3.81 19.52
C ASN A 158 0.65 4.76 18.37
N LEU A 159 -0.43 4.45 17.64
CA LEU A 159 -0.89 5.24 16.50
C LEU A 159 -1.05 6.72 16.86
N ARG A 160 -1.64 6.98 18.02
CA ARG A 160 -2.05 8.32 18.46
C ARG A 160 -0.98 9.07 19.27
N GLU A 161 0.24 8.56 19.36
CA GLU A 161 1.36 9.28 19.99
C GLU A 161 1.78 10.51 19.18
N LYS A 162 1.62 10.45 17.86
CA LYS A 162 1.98 11.51 16.93
C LYS A 162 0.89 11.76 15.91
N PRO A 163 0.76 12.99 15.37
CA PRO A 163 -0.11 13.29 14.25
C PRO A 163 0.20 12.33 13.08
N THR A 164 -0.78 11.56 12.63
CA THR A 164 -0.53 10.47 11.66
C THR A 164 -1.41 10.55 10.43
N PHE A 165 -0.80 10.42 9.27
CA PHE A 165 -1.47 10.16 8.01
C PHE A 165 -1.45 8.66 7.74
N ILE A 166 -2.61 8.07 7.51
CA ILE A 166 -2.78 6.63 7.30
C ILE A 166 -3.21 6.42 5.86
N ILE A 167 -2.54 5.50 5.17
CA ILE A 167 -3.04 4.94 3.91
C ILE A 167 -3.50 3.52 4.20
N ASN A 168 -4.81 3.30 4.10
CA ASN A 168 -5.45 2.02 4.38
C ASN A 168 -5.91 1.37 3.07
N PHE A 169 -5.17 0.37 2.62
CA PHE A 169 -5.62 -0.48 1.52
C PHE A 169 -6.60 -1.52 2.07
N ARG A 170 -7.87 -1.35 1.74
CA ARG A 170 -8.95 -2.26 2.10
C ARG A 170 -9.01 -3.41 1.09
N LEU A 171 -8.45 -4.55 1.47
CA LEU A 171 -8.33 -5.75 0.63
C LEU A 171 -9.50 -6.71 0.91
N PRO A 172 -9.82 -7.64 -0.01
CA PRO A 172 -10.88 -8.62 0.22
C PRO A 172 -10.66 -9.56 1.43
N TRP A 173 -9.42 -9.70 1.90
CA TRP A 173 -8.99 -10.66 2.92
C TRP A 173 -8.22 -10.00 4.07
N GLY A 174 -8.17 -8.67 4.09
CA GLY A 174 -7.36 -7.95 5.08
C GLY A 174 -7.26 -6.46 4.85
N VAL A 175 -6.43 -5.81 5.65
CA VAL A 175 -6.07 -4.40 5.52
C VAL A 175 -4.56 -4.23 5.54
N LEU A 176 -4.02 -3.51 4.56
CA LEU A 176 -2.61 -3.09 4.55
C LEU A 176 -2.56 -1.61 4.91
N LEU A 177 -2.00 -1.32 6.08
CA LEU A 177 -1.94 0.00 6.68
C LEU A 177 -0.52 0.54 6.59
N ALA A 178 -0.34 1.71 6.01
CA ALA A 178 0.92 2.44 6.06
C ALA A 178 0.73 3.73 6.87
N TYR A 179 1.59 3.94 7.87
CA TYR A 179 1.50 5.03 8.82
C TYR A 179 2.64 6.03 8.58
N PHE A 180 2.30 7.30 8.45
CA PHE A 180 3.25 8.38 8.20
C PHE A 180 3.04 9.52 9.19
N GLU A 181 4.10 10.09 9.73
CA GLU A 181 3.99 11.23 10.64
C GLU A 181 3.61 12.48 9.85
N ILE A 182 2.60 13.21 10.31
CA ILE A 182 2.24 14.52 9.77
C ILE A 182 3.14 15.56 10.46
N PRO A 183 4.03 16.24 9.72
CA PRO A 183 4.85 17.28 10.31
C PRO A 183 4.01 18.44 10.88
N GLU A 184 4.45 19.03 11.98
CA GLU A 184 3.70 20.05 12.71
C GLU A 184 3.23 21.22 11.85
N ARG A 185 4.06 21.63 10.88
CA ARG A 185 3.75 22.71 9.92
C ARG A 185 2.48 22.48 9.11
N PHE A 186 2.01 21.24 8.97
CA PHE A 186 0.80 20.89 8.23
C PHE A 186 -0.45 20.75 9.10
N ILE A 187 -0.31 20.65 10.42
CA ILE A 187 -1.44 20.49 11.35
C ILE A 187 -2.50 21.60 11.22
N PRO A 188 -2.13 22.91 11.12
CA PRO A 188 -3.12 23.98 10.97
C PRO A 188 -3.99 23.82 9.71
N PHE A 189 -3.42 23.30 8.61
CA PHE A 189 -4.14 23.11 7.35
C PHE A 189 -5.20 22.01 7.45
N ILE A 190 -4.89 20.93 8.16
CA ILE A 190 -5.86 19.85 8.43
C ILE A 190 -6.98 20.36 9.33
N LYS A 191 -6.63 21.03 10.44
CA LYS A 191 -7.62 21.57 11.37
C LYS A 191 -8.55 22.58 10.67
N ALA A 192 -8.02 23.45 9.83
CA ALA A 192 -8.85 24.39 9.06
C ALA A 192 -9.86 23.71 8.11
N CYS A 193 -9.59 22.47 7.70
CA CYS A 193 -10.50 21.67 6.88
C CYS A 193 -11.57 20.98 7.72
N TYR A 194 -11.18 20.34 8.83
CA TYR A 194 -12.01 19.36 9.53
C TYR A 194 -12.53 19.81 10.90
N ASP A 195 -11.93 20.83 11.51
CA ASP A 195 -12.35 21.37 12.81
C ASP A 195 -13.12 22.69 12.60
N PRO A 196 -14.46 22.69 12.77
CA PRO A 196 -15.27 23.89 12.61
C PRO A 196 -14.92 25.01 13.59
N ALA A 197 -14.31 24.67 14.73
CA ALA A 197 -13.91 25.63 15.76
C ALA A 197 -12.51 26.21 15.53
N PHE A 198 -11.77 25.74 14.52
CA PHE A 198 -10.42 26.22 14.25
C PHE A 198 -10.44 27.65 13.69
N ASP A 199 -9.68 28.54 14.33
CA ASP A 199 -9.49 29.92 13.86
C ASP A 199 -8.64 29.96 12.58
N LYS A 200 -9.31 30.08 11.43
CA LYS A 200 -8.65 30.14 10.12
C LYS A 200 -7.78 31.38 9.92
N SER A 201 -7.94 32.43 10.74
CA SER A 201 -7.06 33.60 10.67
C SER A 201 -5.64 33.29 11.15
N SER A 202 -5.46 32.22 11.95
CA SER A 202 -4.16 31.73 12.42
C SER A 202 -3.39 30.89 11.38
N LEU A 203 -3.94 30.68 10.18
CA LEU A 203 -3.30 29.86 9.16
C LEU A 203 -1.97 30.46 8.68
N PRO A 204 -0.90 29.65 8.59
CA PRO A 204 0.36 30.12 8.00
C PRO A 204 0.19 30.55 6.54
N SER A 205 0.90 31.60 6.14
CA SER A 205 0.85 32.11 4.75
C SER A 205 1.48 31.13 3.77
N LEU A 206 0.73 30.77 2.71
CA LEU A 206 1.22 29.92 1.62
C LEU A 206 2.37 30.57 0.82
N LYS A 207 2.46 31.91 0.78
CA LYS A 207 3.47 32.61 -0.04
C LYS A 207 4.91 32.32 0.40
N GLY A 208 5.13 32.05 1.69
CA GLY A 208 6.46 31.76 2.25
C GLY A 208 6.89 30.30 2.17
N MET A 209 6.00 29.41 1.71
CA MET A 209 6.26 27.97 1.65
C MET A 209 7.02 27.57 0.38
N SER A 210 7.61 26.37 0.39
CA SER A 210 8.07 25.76 -0.86
C SER A 210 6.87 25.45 -1.77
N PRO A 211 7.08 25.27 -3.09
CA PRO A 211 6.01 24.85 -4.00
C PRO A 211 5.34 23.53 -3.58
N SER A 212 6.14 22.56 -3.11
CA SER A 212 5.66 21.27 -2.62
C SER A 212 4.82 21.41 -1.35
N ASP A 213 5.28 22.21 -0.37
CA ASP A 213 4.52 22.46 0.86
C ASP A 213 3.19 23.20 0.56
N ARG A 214 3.18 24.14 -0.40
CA ARG A 214 1.92 24.76 -0.86
C ARG A 214 0.95 23.73 -1.45
N CYS A 215 1.46 22.81 -2.27
CA CYS A 215 0.66 21.75 -2.88
C CYS A 215 0.02 20.87 -1.81
N VAL A 216 0.80 20.42 -0.82
CA VAL A 216 0.30 19.62 0.31
C VAL A 216 -0.67 20.39 1.19
N ALA A 217 -0.36 21.64 1.56
CA ALA A 217 -1.24 22.51 2.35
C ALA A 217 -2.64 22.66 1.70
N ARG A 218 -2.68 22.90 0.38
CA ARG A 218 -3.95 22.97 -0.38
C ARG A 218 -4.69 21.64 -0.42
N TYR A 219 -3.97 20.53 -0.55
CA TYR A 219 -4.57 19.19 -0.51
C TYR A 219 -5.22 18.89 0.86
N LEU A 220 -4.56 19.24 1.96
CA LEU A 220 -5.10 19.03 3.31
C LEU A 220 -6.32 19.91 3.61
N GLN A 221 -6.42 21.07 2.95
CA GLN A 221 -7.56 21.99 3.03
C GLN A 221 -8.68 21.71 2.02
N ALA A 222 -8.43 20.84 1.05
CA ALA A 222 -9.35 20.60 -0.05
C ALA A 222 -10.56 19.76 0.39
N SER A 223 -11.68 19.92 -0.31
CA SER A 223 -12.78 18.95 -0.22
C SER A 223 -12.36 17.59 -0.76
N ASP A 224 -13.04 16.52 -0.35
CA ASP A 224 -12.70 15.16 -0.77
C ASP A 224 -12.76 14.98 -2.29
N LYS A 225 -13.77 15.59 -2.94
CA LYS A 225 -13.84 15.65 -4.41
C LYS A 225 -12.59 16.23 -5.05
N LYS A 226 -11.94 17.21 -4.41
CA LYS A 226 -10.70 17.81 -4.92
C LYS A 226 -9.48 16.96 -4.56
N LYS A 227 -9.45 16.34 -3.39
CA LYS A 227 -8.41 15.37 -2.99
C LYS A 227 -8.34 14.20 -3.99
N ASP A 228 -9.50 13.70 -4.43
CA ASP A 228 -9.65 12.62 -5.41
C ASP A 228 -9.06 12.91 -6.79
N GLN A 229 -8.81 14.17 -7.10
CA GLN A 229 -8.24 14.60 -8.38
C GLN A 229 -6.73 14.81 -8.33
N VAL A 230 -6.11 14.72 -7.14
CA VAL A 230 -4.70 15.11 -6.97
C VAL A 230 -3.85 14.08 -6.24
N LEU A 231 -4.42 13.24 -5.36
CA LEU A 231 -3.65 12.18 -4.70
C LEU A 231 -3.31 11.08 -5.71
N LYS A 232 -2.01 10.95 -6.02
CA LYS A 232 -1.49 10.04 -7.04
C LYS A 232 -0.61 8.98 -6.41
N ILE A 233 -0.88 7.71 -6.71
CA ILE A 233 0.00 6.57 -6.37
C ILE A 233 1.03 6.35 -7.49
N VAL A 234 2.25 6.01 -7.11
CA VAL A 234 3.39 5.71 -7.98
C VAL A 234 4.01 4.38 -7.53
N PRO A 235 3.58 3.24 -8.10
CA PRO A 235 4.16 1.94 -7.78
C PRO A 235 5.43 1.64 -8.57
N ILE A 236 6.46 1.14 -7.91
CA ILE A 236 7.71 0.65 -8.54
C ILE A 236 7.98 -0.77 -8.06
N VAL A 237 8.02 -1.73 -8.99
CA VAL A 237 8.40 -3.11 -8.68
C VAL A 237 9.92 -3.21 -8.77
N VAL A 238 10.59 -3.16 -7.62
CA VAL A 238 12.04 -3.24 -7.47
C VAL A 238 12.50 -4.65 -7.85
N GLU A 239 11.93 -5.64 -7.19
CA GLU A 239 12.17 -7.06 -7.45
C GLU A 239 10.84 -7.79 -7.60
N GLY A 240 10.77 -8.68 -8.58
CA GLY A 240 9.59 -9.48 -8.82
C GLY A 240 9.45 -9.94 -10.27
N PRO A 241 8.52 -10.85 -10.55
CA PRO A 241 8.30 -11.39 -11.89
C PRO A 241 7.89 -10.32 -12.90
N TRP A 242 8.28 -10.53 -14.16
CA TRP A 242 7.99 -9.60 -15.26
C TRP A 242 6.49 -9.31 -15.43
N ILE A 243 5.61 -10.29 -15.16
CA ILE A 243 4.16 -10.09 -15.21
C ILE A 243 3.70 -9.05 -14.19
N VAL A 244 4.24 -9.08 -12.96
CA VAL A 244 3.91 -8.09 -11.91
C VAL A 244 4.48 -6.72 -12.26
N LYS A 245 5.70 -6.66 -12.81
CA LYS A 245 6.30 -5.40 -13.31
C LYS A 245 5.42 -4.71 -14.35
N THR A 246 4.75 -5.49 -15.21
CA THR A 246 3.90 -4.96 -16.28
C THR A 246 2.50 -4.55 -15.79
N THR A 247 1.95 -5.29 -14.82
CA THR A 247 0.61 -5.05 -14.28
C THR A 247 0.60 -3.97 -13.20
N VAL A 248 1.56 -4.01 -12.28
CA VAL A 248 1.66 -3.10 -11.12
C VAL A 248 2.65 -1.97 -11.39
N GLY A 249 3.78 -2.26 -12.03
CA GLY A 249 4.90 -1.33 -12.13
C GLY A 249 4.69 -0.18 -13.13
N GLY A 250 5.17 1.00 -12.75
CA GLY A 250 5.52 2.07 -13.70
C GLY A 250 4.34 2.88 -14.28
N LYS A 251 3.11 2.70 -13.77
CA LYS A 251 1.94 3.48 -14.18
C LYS A 251 1.36 4.27 -13.00
N PRO A 252 1.80 5.52 -12.80
CA PRO A 252 1.17 6.42 -11.85
C PRO A 252 -0.33 6.55 -12.12
N ALA A 253 -1.14 6.62 -11.06
CA ALA A 253 -2.59 6.77 -11.17
C ALA A 253 -3.13 7.72 -10.10
N ILE A 254 -4.08 8.57 -10.46
CA ILE A 254 -4.82 9.40 -9.49
C ILE A 254 -5.88 8.53 -8.84
N LEU A 255 -5.80 8.33 -7.52
CA LEU A 255 -6.53 7.27 -6.81
C LEU A 255 -8.05 7.43 -6.91
N GLY A 256 -8.58 8.61 -6.61
CA GLY A 256 -10.02 8.88 -6.66
C GLY A 256 -10.64 8.81 -8.06
N THR A 257 -9.83 8.69 -9.12
CA THR A 257 -10.32 8.40 -10.49
C THR A 257 -10.39 6.90 -10.81
N LYS A 258 -9.84 6.04 -9.95
CA LYS A 258 -9.67 4.59 -10.18
C LYS A 258 -10.39 3.72 -9.17
N LEU A 259 -10.56 4.21 -7.94
CA LEU A 259 -11.30 3.53 -6.89
C LEU A 259 -11.87 4.54 -5.89
N PRO A 260 -12.93 4.19 -5.14
CA PRO A 260 -13.47 5.05 -4.09
C PRO A 260 -12.41 5.30 -2.99
N VAL A 261 -12.26 6.56 -2.59
CA VAL A 261 -11.38 6.94 -1.49
C VAL A 261 -12.18 7.69 -0.44
N THR A 262 -12.15 7.23 0.80
CA THR A 262 -12.80 7.91 1.93
C THR A 262 -11.73 8.55 2.79
N TYR A 263 -11.88 9.84 3.12
CA TYR A 263 -10.94 10.55 3.98
C TYR A 263 -11.55 10.74 5.37
N ILE A 264 -10.93 10.13 6.38
CA ILE A 264 -11.46 10.10 7.74
C ILE A 264 -10.51 10.86 8.65
N TYR A 265 -11.03 11.91 9.29
CA TYR A 265 -10.28 12.70 10.26
C TYR A 265 -10.75 12.35 11.67
N GLN A 266 -9.80 12.05 12.55
CA GLN A 266 -10.05 11.94 13.98
C GLN A 266 -9.26 13.04 14.72
N PRO A 267 -9.94 13.99 15.38
CA PRO A 267 -9.30 15.13 16.04
C PRO A 267 -8.39 14.70 17.18
N ALA A 268 -7.44 15.56 17.56
CA ALA A 268 -6.65 15.34 18.76
C ALA A 268 -7.55 15.40 20.01
N GLU A 269 -7.30 14.52 20.97
CA GLU A 269 -8.02 14.41 22.24
C GLU A 269 -7.00 14.33 23.38
N LYS A 270 -7.42 14.43 24.65
CA LYS A 270 -6.50 14.46 25.81
C LYS A 270 -5.43 13.35 25.73
N GLY A 271 -4.18 13.76 25.48
CA GLY A 271 -3.01 12.86 25.35
C GLY A 271 -2.94 12.04 24.05
N LYS A 272 -3.79 12.31 23.05
CA LYS A 272 -3.85 11.61 21.76
C LYS A 272 -3.78 12.60 20.61
N ALA A 273 -2.74 12.51 19.78
CA ALA A 273 -2.60 13.29 18.58
C ALA A 273 -3.65 12.91 17.52
N LEU A 274 -3.92 13.81 16.56
CA LEU A 274 -4.88 13.58 15.47
C LEU A 274 -4.41 12.46 14.50
N TYR A 275 -5.33 11.93 13.71
CA TYR A 275 -4.97 11.25 12.45
C TYR A 275 -5.88 11.66 11.31
N LEU A 276 -5.36 11.50 10.09
CA LEU A 276 -6.09 11.59 8.84
C LEU A 276 -5.86 10.27 8.08
N GLU A 277 -6.92 9.54 7.78
CA GLU A 277 -6.87 8.24 7.09
C GLU A 277 -7.46 8.38 5.69
N ALA A 278 -6.76 7.84 4.70
CA ALA A 278 -7.26 7.66 3.35
C ALA A 278 -7.55 6.17 3.12
N ASP A 279 -8.84 5.82 3.18
CA ASP A 279 -9.35 4.47 2.94
C ASP A 279 -9.47 4.22 1.44
N LEU A 280 -8.64 3.31 0.93
CA LEU A 280 -8.60 2.90 -0.46
C LEU A 280 -9.41 1.61 -0.62
N ASP A 281 -10.65 1.73 -1.10
CA ASP A 281 -11.52 0.58 -1.31
C ASP A 281 -11.13 -0.20 -2.58
N ILE A 282 -10.25 -1.18 -2.41
CA ILE A 282 -9.83 -2.08 -3.49
C ILE A 282 -10.96 -3.04 -3.85
N VAL A 283 -11.78 -3.46 -2.88
CA VAL A 283 -12.87 -4.44 -3.07
C VAL A 283 -13.88 -3.93 -4.11
N SER A 284 -14.23 -2.64 -4.05
CA SER A 284 -15.20 -2.02 -4.96
C SER A 284 -14.67 -1.71 -6.37
N SER A 285 -13.35 -1.85 -6.63
CA SER A 285 -12.77 -1.58 -7.95
C SER A 285 -12.33 -2.86 -8.66
N SER A 286 -13.03 -3.22 -9.74
CA SER A 286 -12.69 -4.40 -10.56
C SER A 286 -11.27 -4.34 -11.12
N ALA A 287 -10.84 -3.16 -11.57
CA ALA A 287 -9.49 -2.93 -12.05
C ALA A 287 -8.46 -3.13 -10.93
N ALA A 288 -8.71 -2.56 -9.74
CA ALA A 288 -7.82 -2.70 -8.60
C ALA A 288 -7.75 -4.16 -8.10
N ARG A 289 -8.88 -4.87 -8.03
CA ARG A 289 -8.92 -6.31 -7.74
C ARG A 289 -8.14 -7.14 -8.75
N GLY A 290 -8.21 -6.79 -10.04
CA GLY A 290 -7.42 -7.44 -11.07
C GLY A 290 -5.91 -7.28 -10.85
N ILE A 291 -5.46 -6.06 -10.51
CA ILE A 291 -4.06 -5.78 -10.18
C ILE A 291 -3.64 -6.56 -8.92
N LEU A 292 -4.45 -6.52 -7.86
CA LEU A 292 -4.20 -7.25 -6.62
C LEU A 292 -4.09 -8.75 -6.85
N SER A 293 -4.99 -9.34 -7.65
CA SER A 293 -4.98 -10.78 -7.96
C SER A 293 -3.68 -11.22 -8.63
N VAL A 294 -3.14 -10.41 -9.54
CA VAL A 294 -1.84 -10.68 -10.17
C VAL A 294 -0.69 -10.53 -9.16
N ALA A 295 -0.70 -9.47 -8.35
CA ALA A 295 0.33 -9.26 -7.34
C ALA A 295 0.35 -10.39 -6.29
N ARG A 296 -0.82 -10.81 -5.82
CA ARG A 296 -1.02 -11.83 -4.75
C ARG A 296 -0.27 -13.12 -5.02
N ALA A 297 -0.20 -13.57 -6.27
CA ALA A 297 0.50 -14.80 -6.63
C ALA A 297 2.03 -14.76 -6.36
N TYR A 298 2.58 -13.56 -6.10
CA TYR A 298 4.01 -13.34 -5.99
C TYR A 298 4.41 -12.46 -4.80
N THR A 299 3.49 -12.13 -3.89
CA THR A 299 3.76 -11.13 -2.83
C THR A 299 4.93 -11.52 -1.94
N GLN A 300 5.15 -12.82 -1.68
CA GLN A 300 6.29 -13.36 -0.92
C GLN A 300 7.66 -13.11 -1.58
N VAL A 301 7.72 -12.92 -2.90
CA VAL A 301 8.97 -12.67 -3.65
C VAL A 301 9.00 -11.27 -4.27
N LEU A 302 8.02 -10.43 -3.92
CA LEU A 302 7.87 -9.09 -4.44
C LEU A 302 8.54 -8.09 -3.50
N THR A 303 9.41 -7.25 -4.07
CA THR A 303 9.83 -6.00 -3.43
C THR A 303 9.16 -4.86 -4.17
N LEU A 304 8.26 -4.14 -3.50
CA LEU A 304 7.38 -3.13 -4.10
C LEU A 304 7.53 -1.80 -3.36
N ASP A 305 7.87 -0.76 -4.10
CA ASP A 305 7.78 0.61 -3.59
C ASP A 305 6.40 1.18 -3.93
N LEU A 306 5.74 1.71 -2.91
CA LEU A 306 4.50 2.44 -3.00
C LEU A 306 4.77 3.89 -2.59
N GLY A 307 4.89 4.76 -3.59
CA GLY A 307 4.99 6.19 -3.37
C GLY A 307 3.65 6.89 -3.59
N PHE A 308 3.39 7.96 -2.84
CA PHE A 308 2.24 8.83 -3.06
C PHE A 308 2.66 10.28 -3.16
N VAL A 309 2.03 11.03 -4.05
CA VAL A 309 2.33 12.45 -4.29
C VAL A 309 1.03 13.21 -4.50
N VAL A 310 0.98 14.42 -3.95
CA VAL A 310 -0.06 15.39 -4.30
C VAL A 310 0.35 16.03 -5.62
N GLN A 311 -0.48 15.86 -6.64
CA GLN A 311 -0.17 16.34 -7.98
C GLN A 311 -0.33 17.87 -8.07
N GLY A 312 0.76 18.58 -8.33
CA GLY A 312 0.76 20.01 -8.63
C GLY A 312 0.18 20.29 -10.01
N ASN A 313 -0.76 21.24 -10.10
CA ASN A 313 -1.46 21.57 -11.35
C ASN A 313 -1.33 23.06 -11.74
N THR A 314 -0.70 23.88 -10.91
CA THR A 314 -0.37 25.29 -11.19
C THR A 314 1.13 25.53 -11.05
N ASP A 315 1.65 26.59 -11.68
CA ASP A 315 3.09 26.89 -11.65
C ASP A 315 3.61 27.11 -10.22
N ASP A 316 2.79 27.66 -9.33
CA ASP A 316 3.19 27.91 -7.94
C ASP A 316 3.17 26.64 -7.06
N GLU A 317 2.66 25.52 -7.55
CA GLU A 317 2.71 24.20 -6.90
C GLU A 317 3.88 23.35 -7.40
N LEU A 318 4.69 23.87 -8.33
CA LEU A 318 5.78 23.12 -8.96
C LEU A 318 7.17 23.67 -8.57
N PRO A 319 8.18 22.81 -8.38
CA PRO A 319 8.11 21.34 -8.50
C PRO A 319 7.29 20.69 -7.37
N GLU A 320 6.57 19.62 -7.72
CA GLU A 320 5.92 18.76 -6.72
C GLU A 320 6.96 17.80 -6.10
N GLN A 321 6.67 17.23 -4.93
CA GLN A 321 7.56 16.32 -4.21
C GLN A 321 6.72 15.19 -3.61
N MET A 322 7.32 13.99 -3.48
CA MET A 322 6.61 12.84 -2.93
C MET A 322 6.11 13.14 -1.52
N LEU A 323 4.81 12.92 -1.29
CA LEU A 323 4.18 13.12 0.01
C LEU A 323 4.68 12.06 1.00
N VAL A 324 4.62 10.79 0.61
CA VAL A 324 5.01 9.63 1.41
C VAL A 324 5.56 8.53 0.50
N GLY A 325 6.31 7.59 1.08
CA GLY A 325 6.75 6.38 0.41
C GLY A 325 7.05 5.25 1.38
N THR A 326 6.76 4.02 0.95
CA THR A 326 7.09 2.80 1.68
C THR A 326 7.55 1.71 0.70
N ARG A 327 8.51 0.89 1.13
CA ARG A 327 8.94 -0.32 0.44
C ARG A 327 8.44 -1.51 1.23
N LEU A 328 7.70 -2.37 0.55
CA LEU A 328 7.21 -3.63 1.07
C LEU A 328 8.14 -4.76 0.60
N HIS A 329 8.58 -5.60 1.53
CA HIS A 329 9.45 -6.74 1.24
C HIS A 329 8.72 -8.04 1.55
N GLY A 330 8.43 -8.82 0.50
CA GLY A 330 7.97 -10.19 0.65
C GLY A 330 6.72 -10.31 1.52
N ILE A 331 5.62 -9.65 1.13
CA ILE A 331 4.39 -9.64 1.94
C ILE A 331 3.70 -11.00 1.83
N ASP A 332 3.65 -11.72 2.93
CA ASP A 332 2.98 -13.01 3.06
C ASP A 332 1.72 -12.86 3.91
N PRO A 333 0.52 -12.89 3.29
CA PRO A 333 -0.74 -12.84 4.04
C PRO A 333 -0.89 -14.01 5.02
N ILE A 334 -0.27 -15.17 4.78
CA ILE A 334 -0.46 -16.37 5.63
C ILE A 334 0.10 -16.16 7.03
N SER A 335 1.17 -15.39 7.16
CA SER A 335 1.84 -15.09 8.43
C SER A 335 1.45 -13.73 9.00
N ALA A 336 0.47 -13.05 8.40
CA ALA A 336 -0.05 -11.78 8.92
C ALA A 336 -0.97 -12.04 10.14
N PRO A 337 -0.87 -11.22 11.20
CA PRO A 337 -1.74 -11.35 12.35
C PRO A 337 -3.21 -11.02 12.01
N PRO A 338 -4.18 -11.54 12.78
CA PRO A 338 -5.56 -11.10 12.65
C PRO A 338 -5.68 -9.62 12.99
N PHE A 339 -6.65 -8.94 12.38
CA PHE A 339 -6.96 -7.56 12.75
C PHE A 339 -7.31 -7.49 14.24
N PRO A 340 -6.73 -6.55 15.01
CA PRO A 340 -6.92 -6.52 16.45
C PRO A 340 -8.42 -6.46 16.81
N PRO A 341 -8.89 -7.25 17.79
CA PRO A 341 -10.27 -7.19 18.23
C PRO A 341 -10.62 -5.78 18.73
N SER A 342 -11.79 -5.27 18.33
CA SER A 342 -12.33 -4.04 18.93
C SER A 342 -12.69 -4.30 20.40
N LYS A 343 -12.44 -3.33 21.29
CA LYS A 343 -12.69 -3.49 22.73
C LYS A 343 -14.14 -3.87 23.07
N ASP A 344 -15.09 -3.60 22.19
CA ASP A 344 -16.51 -3.95 22.38
C ASP A 344 -16.76 -5.47 22.36
N VAL A 345 -15.84 -6.27 21.82
CA VAL A 345 -15.96 -7.74 21.79
C VAL A 345 -15.50 -8.35 23.11
N PHE A 346 -14.47 -7.81 23.76
CA PHE A 346 -13.94 -8.33 25.03
C PHE A 346 -14.94 -8.24 26.19
N PHE A 347 -15.76 -7.19 26.23
CA PHE A 347 -16.78 -7.04 27.29
C PHE A 347 -17.98 -7.97 27.09
N ARG A 348 -18.34 -8.32 25.85
CA ARG A 348 -19.40 -9.32 25.61
C ARG A 348 -19.01 -10.73 26.02
N SER A 349 -17.73 -11.08 25.95
CA SER A 349 -17.24 -12.40 26.37
C SER A 349 -17.21 -12.54 27.89
N ALA A 350 -16.84 -11.47 28.60
CA ALA A 350 -16.79 -11.45 30.07
C ALA A 350 -18.19 -11.47 30.71
N ASP A 351 -19.18 -10.82 30.09
CA ASP A 351 -20.57 -10.82 30.58
C ASP A 351 -21.28 -12.18 30.40
N ILE A 352 -20.80 -13.03 29.49
CA ILE A 352 -21.36 -14.38 29.28
C ILE A 352 -20.78 -15.35 30.31
N THR A 353 -19.50 -15.23 30.65
CA THR A 353 -18.85 -16.13 31.63
C THR A 353 -19.35 -15.93 33.06
N ASP A 354 -19.79 -14.72 33.44
CA ASP A 354 -20.37 -14.46 34.77
C ASP A 354 -21.83 -14.94 34.90
N SER A 355 -22.47 -15.35 33.80
CA SER A 355 -23.87 -15.80 33.79
C SER A 355 -24.05 -17.33 33.79
N GLU A 356 -22.99 -18.10 33.52
CA GLU A 356 -23.03 -19.57 33.51
C GLU A 356 -22.51 -20.21 34.82
N GLU A 357 -21.93 -19.45 35.75
CA GLU A 357 -21.56 -19.94 37.10
C GLU A 357 -22.69 -19.82 38.14
N SER A 358 -23.88 -19.38 37.76
CA SER A 358 -25.02 -19.19 38.68
C SER A 358 -26.29 -19.97 38.31
N LEU A 359 -26.18 -21.26 37.97
CA LEU A 359 -27.32 -22.20 37.92
C LEU A 359 -26.99 -23.56 38.53
#